data_AF-A0A0E9Y253-F1
#
_entry.id   AF-A0A0E9Y253-F1
#
_cell.length_a   1.000
_cell.length_b   1.000
_cell.length_c   1.000
_cell.angle_alpha   90.00
_cell.angle_beta   90.00
_cell.angle_gamma   90.00
#
_symmetry.space_group_name_H-M   'P 1'
#
loop_
_entity.id
_entity.type
_entity.pdbx_description
1 polymer ?
#
loop_
_entity_poly.entity_id
_entity_poly.type
_entity_poly.pdbx_seq_one_letter_code
_entity_poly.pdbx_strand_id
1 'polypeptide(L)'
;MATNPLGDMVLSFCLDLYKQLVSQNDHSGNIFYSPFSIYAALSMTLAGARNNTAKELSGVLRVDSDAIHSHFSGFFSKLPAYAENVKLHIANRMYCEQTYPVLETYLSLLKDNYEATIESVDFRNNSESVRKQVNAWVENATESKIKDLLPSGSVDALTTLILVNAIYFKGLWKSQFNARATRSSDFHLDAKNKKQVDTMYQKGSFKMATCDDLDVTALEIPYQGGKTSM
;
A
#
# COMPACT_ATOMS: atom_id res chain seq x y z
N MET A 1 -10.54 -6.79 -23.50
CA MET A 1 -10.06 -6.87 -22.11
C MET A 1 -11.13 -6.27 -21.23
N ALA A 2 -11.51 -6.92 -20.13
CA ALA A 2 -12.39 -6.27 -19.16
C ALA A 2 -11.65 -5.03 -18.61
N THR A 3 -12.30 -3.88 -18.60
CA THR A 3 -11.70 -2.65 -18.07
C THR A 3 -11.46 -2.83 -16.57
N ASN A 4 -10.26 -2.47 -16.10
CA ASN A 4 -9.95 -2.37 -14.66
C ASN A 4 -9.57 -0.92 -14.34
N PRO A 5 -10.57 -0.01 -14.29
CA PRO A 5 -10.29 1.42 -14.13
C PRO A 5 -9.46 1.73 -12.90
N LEU A 6 -9.75 1.06 -11.76
CA LEU A 6 -8.98 1.24 -10.53
C LEU A 6 -7.51 0.84 -10.71
N GLY A 7 -7.25 -0.29 -11.37
CA GLY A 7 -5.89 -0.76 -11.63
C GLY A 7 -5.08 0.23 -12.47
N ASP A 8 -5.68 0.77 -13.54
CA ASP A 8 -5.00 1.71 -14.45
C ASP A 8 -4.69 3.05 -13.76
N MET A 9 -5.61 3.53 -12.92
CA MET A 9 -5.42 4.76 -12.14
C MET A 9 -4.36 4.59 -11.05
N VAL A 10 -4.40 3.48 -10.30
CA VAL A 10 -3.39 3.15 -9.28
C VAL A 10 -2.01 2.95 -9.93
N LEU A 11 -1.93 2.35 -11.13
CA LEU A 11 -0.67 2.19 -11.86
C LEU A 11 -0.08 3.54 -12.27
N SER A 12 -0.91 4.44 -12.80
CA SER A 12 -0.47 5.79 -13.17
C SER A 12 0.09 6.56 -11.96
N PHE A 13 -0.65 6.51 -10.84
CA PHE A 13 -0.21 7.10 -9.57
C PHE A 13 1.07 6.46 -9.03
N CYS A 14 1.19 5.13 -9.10
CA CYS A 14 2.38 4.38 -8.72
C CYS A 14 3.62 4.88 -9.47
N LEU A 15 3.53 5.01 -10.79
CA LEU A 15 4.66 5.47 -11.61
C LEU A 15 5.06 6.91 -11.30
N ASP A 16 4.08 7.79 -11.08
CA ASP A 16 4.36 9.19 -10.70
C ASP A 16 5.02 9.27 -9.31
N LEU A 17 4.49 8.55 -8.33
CA LEU A 17 5.05 8.51 -6.97
C LEU A 17 6.45 7.88 -6.95
N TYR A 18 6.68 6.79 -7.70
CA TYR A 18 7.98 6.15 -7.82
C TYR A 18 9.05 7.14 -8.30
N LYS A 19 8.75 7.93 -9.34
CA LYS A 19 9.67 8.95 -9.87
C LYS A 19 10.05 10.00 -8.83
N GLN A 20 9.10 10.39 -7.97
CA GLN A 20 9.36 11.32 -6.86
C GLN A 20 10.22 10.68 -5.76
N LEU A 21 9.97 9.43 -5.40
CA LEU A 21 10.75 8.72 -4.38
C LEU A 21 12.19 8.48 -4.83
N VAL A 22 12.39 8.12 -6.10
CA VAL A 22 13.72 7.92 -6.69
C VAL A 22 14.50 9.24 -6.72
N SER A 23 13.86 10.34 -7.10
CA SER A 23 14.52 11.65 -7.16
C SER A 23 14.89 12.18 -5.76
N GLN A 24 14.10 11.89 -4.73
CA GLN A 24 14.37 12.31 -3.35
C GLN A 24 15.49 11.50 -2.67
N ASN A 25 15.67 10.23 -3.04
CA ASN A 25 16.67 9.35 -2.44
C ASN A 25 18.02 9.36 -3.17
N ASP A 26 18.27 10.34 -4.04
CA ASP A 26 19.47 10.40 -4.90
C ASP A 26 19.75 9.08 -5.65
N HIS A 27 18.68 8.38 -6.06
CA HIS A 27 18.75 7.07 -6.71
C HIS A 27 19.46 5.98 -5.88
N SER A 28 19.48 6.14 -4.56
CA SER A 28 20.17 5.24 -3.63
C SER A 28 19.21 4.50 -2.70
N GLY A 29 19.59 3.28 -2.32
CA GLY A 29 18.82 2.45 -1.40
C GLY A 29 17.65 1.69 -2.03
N ASN A 30 16.97 0.91 -1.20
CA ASN A 30 15.82 0.11 -1.62
C ASN A 30 14.53 0.92 -1.48
N ILE A 31 13.66 0.89 -2.48
CA ILE A 31 12.34 1.52 -2.45
C ILE A 31 11.28 0.41 -2.36
N PHE A 32 10.45 0.45 -1.33
CA PHE A 32 9.32 -0.44 -1.16
C PHE A 32 8.15 0.33 -0.56
N TYR A 33 7.01 0.32 -1.24
CA TYR A 33 5.79 0.95 -0.80
C TYR A 33 4.58 0.28 -1.46
N SER A 34 3.39 0.54 -0.92
CA SER A 34 2.13 0.08 -1.49
C SER A 34 1.42 1.27 -2.15
N PRO A 35 1.40 1.35 -3.50
CA PRO A 35 0.69 2.42 -4.19
C PRO A 35 -0.81 2.40 -3.88
N PHE A 36 -1.41 1.20 -3.83
CA PHE A 36 -2.82 1.02 -3.51
C PHE A 36 -3.18 1.60 -2.14
N SER A 37 -2.34 1.38 -1.13
CA SER A 37 -2.51 1.91 0.23
C SER A 37 -2.61 3.43 0.27
N ILE A 38 -1.64 4.10 -0.34
CA ILE A 38 -1.54 5.55 -0.35
C ILE A 38 -2.69 6.13 -1.18
N TYR A 39 -2.97 5.50 -2.32
CA TYR A 39 -4.06 5.88 -3.20
C TYR A 39 -5.43 5.77 -2.49
N ALA A 40 -5.66 4.70 -1.71
CA ALA A 40 -6.86 4.52 -0.89
C ALA A 40 -6.97 5.59 0.19
N ALA A 41 -5.89 5.87 0.94
CA ALA A 41 -5.88 6.91 1.97
C ALA A 41 -6.23 8.28 1.38
N LEU A 42 -5.60 8.68 0.28
CA LEU A 42 -5.89 9.94 -0.40
C LEU A 42 -7.31 9.99 -0.99
N SER A 43 -7.82 8.87 -1.51
CA SER A 43 -9.19 8.79 -2.02
C SER A 43 -10.24 8.89 -0.91
N MET A 44 -9.95 8.36 0.28
CA MET A 44 -10.79 8.59 1.44
C MET A 44 -10.77 10.06 1.88
N THR A 45 -9.60 10.71 1.87
CA THR A 45 -9.50 12.17 2.13
C THR A 45 -10.29 12.98 1.10
N LEU A 46 -10.24 12.59 -0.18
CA LEU A 46 -10.98 13.25 -1.26
C LEU A 46 -12.50 13.25 -1.00
N ALA A 47 -13.05 12.18 -0.43
CA ALA A 47 -14.49 12.10 -0.10
C ALA A 47 -14.94 13.22 0.87
N GLY A 48 -14.07 13.60 1.80
CA GLY A 48 -14.30 14.69 2.75
C GLY A 48 -13.88 16.08 2.25
N ALA A 49 -13.05 16.15 1.22
CA ALA A 49 -12.50 17.40 0.70
C ALA A 49 -13.52 18.19 -0.13
N ARG A 50 -13.37 19.52 -0.18
CA ARG A 50 -14.17 20.41 -1.04
C ARG A 50 -13.27 21.45 -1.72
N ASN A 51 -13.81 22.11 -2.74
CA ASN A 51 -13.18 23.24 -3.43
C ASN A 51 -11.75 22.91 -3.90
N ASN A 52 -10.77 23.77 -3.59
CA ASN A 52 -9.40 23.62 -4.05
C ASN A 52 -8.74 22.33 -3.54
N THR A 53 -8.99 21.94 -2.29
CA THR A 53 -8.46 20.70 -1.72
C THR A 53 -8.94 19.47 -2.49
N ALA A 54 -10.24 19.43 -2.83
CA ALA A 54 -10.78 18.35 -3.65
C ALA A 54 -10.17 18.34 -5.06
N LYS A 55 -9.99 19.52 -5.67
CA LYS A 55 -9.42 19.68 -7.01
C LYS A 55 -7.95 19.20 -7.09
N GLU A 56 -7.14 19.52 -6.08
CA GLU A 56 -5.75 19.06 -6.04
C GLU A 56 -5.66 17.55 -5.84
N LEU A 57 -6.45 17.01 -4.90
CA LEU A 57 -6.51 15.56 -4.66
C LEU A 57 -7.00 14.79 -5.89
N SER A 58 -8.08 15.24 -6.54
CA SER A 58 -8.60 14.58 -7.74
C SER A 58 -7.63 14.68 -8.91
N GLY A 59 -6.89 15.78 -9.04
CA GLY A 59 -5.82 15.94 -10.02
C GLY A 59 -4.67 14.94 -9.84
N VAL A 60 -4.17 14.78 -8.60
CA VAL A 60 -3.12 13.80 -8.29
C VAL A 60 -3.60 12.37 -8.47
N LEU A 61 -4.84 12.08 -8.05
CA LEU A 61 -5.44 10.75 -8.18
C LEU A 61 -5.92 10.43 -9.60
N ARG A 62 -5.97 11.44 -10.48
CA ARG A 62 -6.46 11.39 -11.87
C ARG A 62 -7.88 10.82 -11.98
N VAL A 63 -8.77 11.22 -11.07
CA VAL A 63 -10.15 10.72 -10.96
C VAL A 63 -11.16 11.84 -11.08
N ASP A 64 -12.36 11.48 -11.53
CA ASP A 64 -13.57 12.21 -11.17
C ASP A 64 -14.02 11.74 -9.76
N SER A 65 -14.36 12.69 -8.87
CA SER A 65 -14.38 12.46 -7.42
C SER A 65 -15.36 11.39 -6.95
N ASP A 66 -16.45 11.19 -7.68
CA ASP A 66 -17.57 10.37 -7.20
C ASP A 66 -17.45 8.91 -7.64
N ALA A 67 -16.85 8.66 -8.80
CA ALA A 67 -16.71 7.30 -9.34
C ALA A 67 -15.69 6.46 -8.55
N ILE A 68 -14.65 7.10 -8.00
CA ILE A 68 -13.53 6.39 -7.38
C ILE A 68 -13.96 5.57 -6.16
N HIS A 69 -14.91 6.06 -5.36
CA HIS A 69 -15.42 5.36 -4.18
C HIS A 69 -16.10 4.04 -4.56
N SER A 70 -16.93 4.05 -5.61
CA SER A 70 -17.59 2.85 -6.13
C SER A 70 -16.60 1.81 -6.66
N HIS A 71 -15.48 2.26 -7.24
CA HIS A 71 -14.42 1.38 -7.70
C HIS A 71 -13.72 0.66 -6.55
N PHE A 72 -13.49 1.33 -5.42
CA PHE A 72 -12.98 0.69 -4.21
C PHE A 72 -13.95 -0.32 -3.64
N SER A 73 -15.25 0.02 -3.52
CA SER A 73 -16.28 -0.93 -3.07
C SER A 73 -16.32 -2.19 -3.96
N GLY A 74 -16.25 -2.00 -5.29
CA GLY A 74 -16.18 -3.09 -6.26
C GLY A 74 -14.90 -3.93 -6.19
N PHE A 75 -13.80 -3.38 -5.67
CA PHE A 75 -12.56 -4.12 -5.42
C PHE A 75 -12.65 -4.91 -4.11
N PHE A 76 -13.03 -4.26 -3.00
CA PHE A 76 -13.14 -4.90 -1.68
C PHE A 76 -14.11 -6.08 -1.69
N SER A 77 -15.25 -5.95 -2.37
CA SER A 77 -16.20 -7.07 -2.55
C SER A 77 -15.61 -8.30 -3.27
N LYS A 78 -14.58 -8.11 -4.11
CA LYS A 78 -13.89 -9.20 -4.82
C LYS A 78 -12.66 -9.70 -4.08
N LEU A 79 -12.12 -8.92 -3.13
CA LEU A 79 -10.88 -9.19 -2.42
C LEU A 79 -10.83 -10.59 -1.76
N PRO A 80 -11.90 -11.09 -1.10
CA PRO A 80 -11.89 -12.43 -0.52
C PRO A 80 -11.55 -13.53 -1.52
N ALA A 81 -12.02 -13.41 -2.77
CA ALA A 81 -11.73 -14.39 -3.83
C ALA A 81 -10.27 -14.38 -4.31
N TYR A 82 -9.52 -13.30 -4.06
CA TYR A 82 -8.09 -13.22 -4.34
C TYR A 82 -7.25 -13.77 -3.18
N ALA A 83 -7.79 -13.79 -1.97
CA ALA A 83 -7.07 -14.06 -0.72
C ALA A 83 -7.17 -15.50 -0.20
N GLU A 84 -7.91 -16.42 -0.84
CA GLU A 84 -8.06 -17.80 -0.33
C GLU A 84 -6.72 -18.53 -0.14
N ASN A 85 -5.71 -18.20 -0.97
CA ASN A 85 -4.39 -18.85 -0.97
C ASN A 85 -3.24 -17.90 -0.61
N VAL A 86 -3.55 -16.63 -0.31
CA VAL A 86 -2.57 -15.63 0.09
C VAL A 86 -3.13 -14.84 1.26
N LYS A 87 -2.30 -14.64 2.28
CA LYS A 87 -2.69 -13.82 3.41
C LYS A 87 -2.56 -12.35 3.03
N LEU A 88 -3.67 -11.72 2.70
CA LEU A 88 -3.76 -10.30 2.39
C LEU A 88 -4.68 -9.62 3.42
N HIS A 89 -4.09 -8.82 4.30
CA HIS A 89 -4.82 -7.98 5.22
C HIS A 89 -4.62 -6.52 4.82
N ILE A 90 -5.72 -5.83 4.56
CA ILE A 90 -5.75 -4.39 4.31
C ILE A 90 -6.51 -3.77 5.47
N ALA A 91 -5.83 -2.93 6.25
CA ALA A 91 -6.42 -2.25 7.39
C ALA A 91 -6.36 -0.74 7.13
N ASN A 92 -7.54 -0.13 6.99
CA ASN A 92 -7.73 1.31 6.81
C ASN A 92 -8.37 1.89 8.07
N ARG A 93 -7.73 2.90 8.66
CA ARG A 93 -8.31 3.65 9.77
C ARG A 93 -7.85 5.09 9.75
N MET A 94 -8.75 6.00 10.07
CA MET A 94 -8.39 7.38 10.40
C MET A 94 -8.55 7.60 11.90
N TYR A 95 -7.77 8.53 12.43
CA TYR A 95 -7.91 9.00 13.79
C TYR A 95 -8.10 10.52 13.74
N CYS A 96 -9.22 10.99 14.25
CA CYS A 96 -9.63 12.38 14.21
C CYS A 96 -9.65 12.94 15.62
N GLU A 97 -9.14 14.16 15.78
CA GLU A 97 -9.21 14.88 17.04
C GLU A 97 -10.68 15.05 17.47
N GLN A 98 -10.98 14.63 18.70
CA GLN A 98 -12.34 14.50 19.23
C GLN A 98 -13.13 15.80 19.28
N THR A 99 -12.45 16.94 19.27
CA THR A 99 -13.11 18.26 19.20
C THR A 99 -13.72 18.57 17.82
N TYR A 100 -13.46 17.75 16.80
CA TYR A 100 -14.04 17.87 15.46
C TYR A 100 -15.08 16.77 15.22
N PRO A 101 -16.39 17.07 15.33
CA PRO A 101 -17.42 16.09 15.04
C PRO A 101 -17.41 15.72 13.56
N VAL A 102 -17.37 14.41 13.29
CA VAL A 102 -17.36 13.87 11.93
C VAL A 102 -18.78 13.67 11.43
N LEU A 103 -19.04 14.04 10.17
CA LEU A 103 -20.36 13.87 9.56
C LEU A 103 -20.71 12.38 9.39
N GLU A 104 -21.92 12.00 9.81
CA GLU A 104 -22.44 10.62 9.66
C GLU A 104 -22.45 10.12 8.20
N THR A 105 -22.72 11.03 7.26
CA THR A 105 -22.68 10.72 5.83
C THR A 105 -21.26 10.35 5.37
N TYR A 106 -20.24 10.98 5.92
CA TYR A 106 -18.84 10.66 5.63
C TYR A 106 -18.43 9.33 6.29
N LEU A 107 -18.84 9.09 7.54
CA LEU A 107 -18.61 7.80 8.21
C LEU A 107 -19.21 6.63 7.43
N SER A 108 -20.45 6.80 6.95
CA SER A 108 -21.15 5.80 6.15
C SER A 108 -20.43 5.53 4.83
N LEU A 109 -20.01 6.59 4.13
CA LEU A 109 -19.25 6.47 2.88
C LEU A 109 -17.95 5.67 3.07
N LEU A 110 -17.18 5.96 4.11
CA LEU A 110 -15.93 5.25 4.40
C LEU A 110 -16.15 3.77 4.70
N LYS A 111 -17.18 3.47 5.49
CA LYS A 111 -17.55 2.09 5.81
C LYS A 111 -17.95 1.31 4.56
N ASP A 112 -18.83 1.88 3.73
CA ASP A 112 -19.44 1.19 2.60
C ASP A 112 -18.49 1.02 1.39
N ASN A 113 -17.53 1.95 1.23
CA ASN A 113 -16.65 1.95 0.06
C ASN A 113 -15.23 1.47 0.35
N TYR A 114 -14.76 1.55 1.60
CA TYR A 114 -13.36 1.29 1.96
C TYR A 114 -13.17 0.30 3.10
N GLU A 115 -14.25 -0.21 3.68
CA GLU A 115 -14.24 -0.98 4.94
C GLU A 115 -13.46 -0.26 6.05
N ALA A 116 -13.46 1.07 6.01
CA ALA A 116 -12.65 1.92 6.89
C ALA A 116 -13.48 2.51 8.02
N THR A 117 -12.80 2.84 9.12
CA THR A 117 -13.40 3.49 10.31
C THR A 117 -12.63 4.76 10.67
N ILE A 118 -13.31 5.67 11.37
CA ILE A 118 -12.68 6.82 12.02
C ILE A 118 -12.83 6.67 13.52
N GLU A 119 -11.72 6.75 14.24
CA GLU A 119 -11.69 6.79 15.69
C GLU A 119 -11.56 8.24 16.16
N SER A 120 -12.39 8.64 17.12
CA SER A 120 -12.32 9.93 17.79
C SER A 120 -11.31 9.84 18.94
N VAL A 121 -10.27 10.69 18.93
CA VAL A 121 -9.14 10.62 19.86
C VAL A 121 -8.72 11.99 20.37
N ASP A 122 -8.01 12.02 21.51
CA ASP A 122 -7.55 13.24 22.16
C ASP A 122 -6.07 13.51 21.86
N PHE A 123 -5.77 14.01 20.66
CA PHE A 123 -4.42 14.47 20.33
C PHE A 123 -4.04 15.68 21.19
N ARG A 124 -4.98 16.62 21.37
CA ARG A 124 -4.72 17.90 22.07
C ARG A 124 -4.12 17.71 23.46
N ASN A 125 -4.68 16.81 24.27
CA ASN A 125 -4.21 16.61 25.64
C ASN A 125 -3.43 15.30 25.83
N ASN A 126 -3.56 14.34 24.91
CA ASN A 126 -3.06 12.97 25.11
C ASN A 126 -2.37 12.37 23.86
N SER A 127 -1.77 13.20 22.98
CA SER A 127 -1.12 12.77 21.72
C SER A 127 -0.18 11.57 21.83
N GLU A 128 0.68 11.50 22.85
CA GLU A 128 1.59 10.35 23.03
C GLU A 128 0.86 9.05 23.39
N SER A 129 -0.26 9.13 24.12
CA SER A 129 -1.10 7.96 24.38
C SER A 129 -1.78 7.51 23.09
N VAL A 130 -2.32 8.45 22.31
CA VAL A 130 -2.92 8.19 21.00
C VAL A 130 -1.91 7.54 20.05
N ARG A 131 -0.68 8.07 19.98
CA ARG A 131 0.41 7.50 19.18
C ARG A 131 0.66 6.04 19.49
N LYS A 132 0.74 5.69 20.79
CA LYS A 132 0.94 4.30 21.24
C LYS A 132 -0.24 3.40 20.88
N GLN A 133 -1.48 3.90 21.01
CA GLN A 133 -2.67 3.17 20.62
C GLN A 133 -2.70 2.87 19.11
N VAL A 134 -2.35 3.87 18.28
CA VAL A 134 -2.25 3.71 16.83
C VAL A 134 -1.19 2.67 16.48
N ASN A 135 0.01 2.76 17.06
CA ASN A 135 1.07 1.78 16.83
C ASN A 135 0.66 0.37 17.25
N ALA A 136 0.01 0.20 18.40
CA ALA A 136 -0.48 -1.10 18.86
C ALA A 136 -1.54 -1.70 17.91
N TRP A 137 -2.43 -0.86 17.38
CA TRP A 137 -3.43 -1.28 16.40
C TRP A 137 -2.77 -1.73 15.08
N VAL A 138 -1.82 -0.95 14.56
CA VAL A 138 -1.06 -1.32 13.35
C VAL A 138 -0.25 -2.60 13.56
N GLU A 139 0.41 -2.72 14.71
CA GLU A 139 1.19 -3.90 15.05
C GLU A 139 0.31 -5.16 15.05
N ASN A 140 -0.87 -5.09 15.67
CA ASN A 140 -1.83 -6.19 15.66
C ASN A 140 -2.35 -6.50 14.23
N ALA A 141 -2.72 -5.47 13.47
CA ALA A 141 -3.24 -5.62 12.11
C ALA A 141 -2.22 -6.21 11.12
N THR A 142 -0.92 -6.08 11.42
CA THR A 142 0.19 -6.52 10.55
C THR A 142 0.93 -7.73 11.08
N GLU A 143 0.35 -8.48 12.03
CA GLU A 143 0.99 -9.65 12.65
C GLU A 143 2.37 -9.34 13.25
N SER A 144 2.45 -8.19 13.90
CA SER A 144 3.66 -7.65 14.50
C SER A 144 4.81 -7.38 13.53
N LYS A 145 4.53 -7.26 12.23
CA LYS A 145 5.53 -6.94 11.20
C LYS A 145 5.82 -5.45 11.08
N ILE A 146 4.83 -4.60 11.31
CA ILE A 146 5.02 -3.16 11.38
C ILE A 146 4.88 -2.75 12.84
N LYS A 147 6.01 -2.38 13.45
CA LYS A 147 6.07 -1.83 14.80
C LYS A 147 6.46 -0.37 14.71
N ASP A 148 6.00 0.42 15.67
CA ASP A 148 6.36 1.83 15.78
C ASP A 148 6.17 2.64 14.49
N LEU A 149 5.06 2.41 13.77
CA LEU A 149 4.73 3.11 12.53
C LEU A 149 4.85 4.64 12.69
N LEU A 150 4.33 5.15 13.80
CA LEU A 150 4.44 6.53 14.21
C LEU A 150 5.62 6.69 15.19
N PRO A 151 6.75 7.29 14.74
CA PRO A 151 7.88 7.55 15.62
C PRO A 151 7.50 8.59 16.68
N SER A 152 8.23 8.60 17.81
CA SER A 152 8.01 9.62 18.84
C SER A 152 8.12 11.04 18.26
N GLY A 153 7.19 11.91 18.63
CA GLY A 153 7.09 13.27 18.09
C GLY A 153 6.46 13.41 16.71
N SER A 154 6.01 12.31 16.06
CA SER A 154 5.31 12.40 14.76
C SER A 154 3.87 12.89 14.86
N VAL A 155 3.31 12.90 16.08
CA VAL A 155 2.01 13.48 16.41
C VAL A 155 2.15 14.29 17.69
N ASP A 156 1.34 15.32 17.81
CA ASP A 156 1.39 16.32 18.88
C ASP A 156 -0.01 16.89 19.18
N ALA A 157 -0.07 17.90 20.05
CA ALA A 157 -1.32 18.55 20.43
C ALA A 157 -2.02 19.33 19.28
N LEU A 158 -1.32 19.58 18.16
CA LEU A 158 -1.87 20.26 16.99
C LEU A 158 -2.39 19.27 15.93
N THR A 159 -2.07 17.99 16.09
CA THR A 159 -2.52 16.93 15.20
C THR A 159 -4.05 16.84 15.20
N THR A 160 -4.66 17.00 14.02
CA THR A 160 -6.12 17.02 13.87
C THR A 160 -6.67 15.74 13.22
N LEU A 161 -5.94 15.20 12.25
CA LEU A 161 -6.33 14.00 11.52
C LEU A 161 -5.07 13.26 11.10
N ILE A 162 -5.05 11.95 11.31
CA ILE A 162 -4.06 11.05 10.69
C ILE A 162 -4.78 9.96 9.91
N LEU A 163 -4.18 9.57 8.79
CA LEU A 163 -4.63 8.46 7.97
C LEU A 163 -3.64 7.32 8.11
N VAL A 164 -4.15 6.16 8.54
CA VAL A 164 -3.33 4.98 8.77
C VAL A 164 -3.83 3.89 7.84
N ASN A 165 -2.98 3.52 6.89
CA ASN A 165 -3.16 2.33 6.09
C ASN A 165 -2.04 1.35 6.42
N ALA A 166 -2.41 0.10 6.69
CA ALA A 166 -1.48 -1.00 6.83
C ALA A 166 -1.88 -2.14 5.90
N ILE A 167 -0.94 -2.59 5.05
CA ILE A 167 -1.12 -3.77 4.21
C ILE A 167 -0.09 -4.82 4.61
N TYR A 168 -0.60 -6.01 4.92
CA TYR A 168 0.21 -7.19 5.11
C TYR A 168 -0.10 -8.20 4.01
N PHE A 169 0.92 -8.54 3.22
CA PHE A 169 0.84 -9.56 2.18
C PHE A 169 1.83 -10.68 2.48
N LYS A 170 1.33 -11.91 2.53
CA LYS A 170 2.13 -13.13 2.58
C LYS A 170 1.51 -14.19 1.68
N GLY A 171 2.13 -14.40 0.53
CA GLY A 171 1.78 -15.48 -0.41
C GLY A 171 2.82 -16.59 -0.41
N LEU A 172 2.35 -17.82 -0.64
CA LEU A 172 3.23 -18.93 -1.01
C LEU A 172 3.41 -18.94 -2.52
N TRP A 173 4.61 -19.21 -3.02
CA TRP A 173 4.81 -19.42 -4.45
C TRP A 173 4.00 -20.62 -4.93
N LYS A 174 3.44 -20.54 -6.15
CA LYS A 174 2.81 -21.71 -6.81
C LYS A 174 3.82 -22.83 -7.02
N SER A 175 5.06 -22.46 -7.37
CA SER A 175 6.22 -23.34 -7.43
C SER A 175 7.28 -22.83 -6.46
N GLN A 176 7.38 -23.46 -5.29
CA GLN A 176 8.29 -23.02 -4.23
C GLN A 176 9.75 -23.35 -4.56
N PHE A 177 10.64 -22.43 -4.18
CA PHE A 177 12.08 -22.66 -4.24
C PHE A 177 12.50 -23.72 -3.22
N ASN A 178 13.34 -24.67 -3.64
CA ASN A 178 13.93 -25.62 -2.70
C ASN A 178 15.00 -24.90 -1.87
N ALA A 179 14.82 -24.83 -0.55
CA ALA A 179 15.79 -24.18 0.35
C ALA A 179 17.21 -24.78 0.23
N ARG A 180 17.33 -26.07 -0.12
CA ARG A 180 18.63 -26.72 -0.36
C ARG A 180 19.30 -26.29 -1.65
N ALA A 181 18.62 -25.55 -2.54
CA ALA A 181 19.19 -24.97 -3.75
C ALA A 181 19.62 -23.50 -3.56
N THR A 182 19.27 -22.87 -2.44
CA THR A 182 19.71 -21.51 -2.11
C THR A 182 21.21 -21.49 -1.80
N ARG A 183 21.94 -20.56 -2.42
CA ARG A 183 23.40 -20.42 -2.27
C ARG A 183 23.80 -18.95 -2.16
N SER A 184 24.83 -18.68 -1.36
CA SER A 184 25.50 -17.38 -1.34
C SER A 184 26.08 -17.09 -2.71
N SER A 185 25.68 -15.97 -3.32
CA SER A 185 26.16 -15.53 -4.64
C SER A 185 26.38 -14.02 -4.67
N ASP A 186 27.18 -13.56 -5.64
CA ASP A 186 27.41 -12.15 -5.90
C ASP A 186 26.12 -11.46 -6.42
N PHE A 187 25.64 -10.45 -5.70
CA PHE A 187 24.69 -9.45 -6.20
C PHE A 187 25.46 -8.20 -6.61
N HIS A 188 25.32 -7.80 -7.86
CA HIS A 188 26.00 -6.62 -8.41
C HIS A 188 25.15 -5.37 -8.12
N LEU A 189 25.66 -4.48 -7.27
CA LEU A 189 25.00 -3.20 -6.95
C LEU A 189 25.20 -2.19 -8.08
N ASP A 190 26.39 -2.23 -8.70
CA ASP A 190 26.76 -1.47 -9.88
C ASP A 190 27.93 -2.18 -10.60
N ALA A 191 28.58 -1.50 -11.56
CA ALA A 191 29.69 -2.06 -12.33
C ALA A 191 30.94 -2.41 -11.49
N LYS A 192 31.09 -1.84 -10.29
CA LYS A 192 32.28 -1.97 -9.43
C LYS A 192 31.98 -2.64 -8.10
N ASN A 193 30.77 -2.46 -7.57
CA ASN A 193 30.41 -2.90 -6.23
C ASN A 193 29.55 -4.16 -6.25
N LYS A 194 29.87 -5.10 -5.35
CA LYS A 194 29.14 -6.35 -5.16
C LYS A 194 28.88 -6.63 -3.70
N LYS A 195 27.84 -7.43 -3.43
CA LYS A 195 27.52 -7.94 -2.10
C LYS A 195 27.09 -9.40 -2.18
N GLN A 196 27.49 -10.21 -1.21
CA GLN A 196 27.02 -11.60 -1.09
C GLN A 196 25.58 -11.63 -0.58
N VAL A 197 24.70 -12.36 -1.28
CA VAL A 197 23.30 -12.56 -0.90
C VAL A 197 22.89 -14.03 -1.05
N ASP A 198 21.89 -14.46 -0.29
CA ASP A 198 21.27 -15.77 -0.47
C ASP A 198 20.42 -15.78 -1.75
N THR A 199 20.95 -16.34 -2.83
CA THR A 199 20.24 -16.44 -4.11
C THR A 199 19.47 -17.75 -4.17
N MET A 200 18.14 -17.64 -4.30
CA MET A 200 17.26 -18.79 -4.51
C MET A 200 17.37 -19.30 -5.95
N TYR A 201 17.20 -20.62 -6.16
CA TYR A 201 17.27 -21.24 -7.48
C TYR A 201 16.15 -22.26 -7.70
N GLN A 202 15.54 -22.20 -8.89
CA GLN A 202 14.69 -23.27 -9.42
C GLN A 202 14.71 -23.25 -10.96
N LYS A 203 14.26 -24.34 -11.58
CA LYS A 203 14.05 -24.44 -13.03
C LYS A 203 12.65 -24.94 -13.29
N GLY A 204 11.92 -24.26 -14.18
CA GLY A 204 10.54 -24.60 -14.51
C GLY A 204 10.01 -23.75 -15.66
N SER A 205 8.75 -23.98 -16.02
CA SER A 205 8.04 -23.19 -17.03
C SER A 205 7.40 -21.96 -16.37
N PHE A 206 7.85 -20.78 -16.77
CA PHE A 206 7.34 -19.49 -16.33
C PHE A 206 6.98 -18.62 -17.52
N LYS A 207 6.06 -17.67 -17.33
CA LYS A 207 5.83 -16.64 -18.33
C LYS A 207 6.94 -15.61 -18.24
N MET A 208 7.50 -15.26 -19.38
CA MET A 208 8.62 -14.33 -19.49
C MET A 208 8.43 -13.50 -20.75
N ALA A 209 8.83 -12.24 -20.71
CA ALA A 209 8.86 -11.35 -21.87
C ALA A 209 10.19 -10.61 -21.90
N THR A 210 10.70 -10.36 -23.11
CA THR A 210 11.90 -9.54 -23.35
C THR A 210 11.51 -8.31 -24.16
N CYS A 211 12.15 -7.18 -23.87
CA CYS A 211 11.99 -5.94 -24.59
C CYS A 211 13.37 -5.43 -24.99
N ASP A 212 13.72 -5.62 -26.27
CA ASP A 212 15.05 -5.31 -26.79
C ASP A 212 15.31 -3.79 -26.78
N ASP A 213 14.29 -2.96 -27.05
CA ASP A 213 14.38 -1.50 -27.05
C ASP A 213 14.79 -0.93 -25.67
N LEU A 214 14.45 -1.64 -24.59
CA LEU A 214 14.77 -1.24 -23.21
C LEU A 214 15.90 -2.08 -22.61
N ASP A 215 16.37 -3.13 -23.29
CA ASP A 215 17.28 -4.15 -22.75
C ASP A 215 16.78 -4.76 -21.42
N VAL A 216 15.49 -5.11 -21.37
CA VAL A 216 14.83 -5.62 -20.16
C VAL A 216 14.23 -7.01 -20.38
N THR A 217 14.38 -7.87 -19.36
CA THR A 217 13.64 -9.13 -19.23
C THR A 217 12.69 -9.06 -18.03
N ALA A 218 11.41 -9.38 -18.25
CA ALA A 218 10.40 -9.49 -17.20
C ALA A 218 9.99 -10.97 -17.02
N LEU A 219 9.91 -11.42 -15.78
CA LEU A 219 9.55 -12.79 -15.39
C LEU A 219 8.34 -12.73 -14.45
N GLU A 220 7.27 -13.47 -14.75
CA GLU A 220 6.12 -13.62 -13.84
C GLU A 220 6.31 -14.86 -12.96
N ILE A 221 6.36 -14.66 -11.63
CA ILE A 221 6.42 -15.72 -10.62
C ILE A 221 5.07 -15.77 -9.89
N PRO A 222 4.18 -16.72 -10.23
CA PRO A 222 2.85 -16.77 -9.63
C PRO A 222 2.86 -17.27 -8.19
N TYR A 223 2.02 -16.66 -7.35
CA TYR A 223 1.67 -17.21 -6.04
C TYR A 223 0.63 -18.33 -6.17
N GLN A 224 0.47 -19.12 -5.12
CA GLN A 224 -0.53 -20.16 -5.00
C GLN A 224 -1.93 -19.58 -5.25
N GLY A 225 -2.77 -20.35 -5.95
CA GLY A 225 -4.08 -19.89 -6.43
C GLY A 225 -4.06 -19.13 -7.76
N GLY A 226 -2.89 -18.61 -8.20
CA GLY A 226 -2.71 -18.01 -9.53
C GLY A 226 -3.51 -16.72 -9.77
N LYS A 227 -3.97 -16.07 -8.70
CA LYS A 227 -4.70 -14.79 -8.73
C LYS A 227 -3.80 -13.58 -8.47
N THR A 228 -2.59 -13.81 -7.97
CA THR A 228 -1.55 -12.83 -7.72
C THR A 228 -0.20 -13.39 -8.20
N SER A 229 0.69 -12.50 -8.65
CA SER A 229 2.04 -12.83 -9.10
C SER A 229 3.01 -11.71 -8.73
N MET A 230 4.30 -12.07 -8.70
CA MET A 230 5.42 -11.12 -8.71
C MET A 230 5.96 -11.03 -10.13
#